data_AF-A0A3R8WAW4-F1
#
_entry.id   AF-A0A3R8WAW4-F1
#
_cell.length_a   1.000
_cell.length_b   1.000
_cell.length_c   1.000
_cell.angle_alpha   90.00
_cell.angle_beta   90.00
_cell.angle_gamma   90.00
#
_symmetry.space_group_name_H-M   'P 1'
#
loop_
_entity.id
_entity.type
_entity.pdbx_description
1 polymer ?
#
loop_
_entity_poly.entity_id
_entity_poly.type
_entity_poly.pdbx_seq_one_letter_code
_entity_poly.pdbx_strand_id
1 'polypeptide(L)'
;MWAVLGDIEFELRNQPSRQDDRITADYAQHALIQGKPRSEWVGDGLDELTLELTLHALLGDPEAQIRRLKTALRAHEPLPYVLGSGDYRGVYLLTEVGTTTRRTDAQGRLISATVSVSLMEYSGRYKKPLPVPRGLSNSLLANPGARIGSAAQVIVTPTQQALGMARSAGNLLRTGVEAYSLAKALGNNPSLLMGQASQLLSLTGQALTPLLGLQDAAGLLSDGADLVQVAARAASEVQYAQSAMSPPSLESIVSQVEYAAGHMEEAQSTLAGASTRLAKLAAAVITRRA
;
A
#
# COMPACT_ATOMS: atom_id res chain seq x y z
N MET A 1 -11.27 7.69 0.51
CA MET A 1 -10.37 8.45 -0.37
C MET A 1 -10.03 7.58 -1.58
N TRP A 2 -9.99 8.14 -2.80
CA TRP A 2 -9.81 7.41 -4.07
C TRP A 2 -8.38 7.49 -4.62
N ALA A 3 -7.69 8.63 -4.53
CA ALA A 3 -6.26 8.76 -4.83
C ALA A 3 -5.68 10.06 -4.22
N VAL A 4 -4.37 10.22 -4.29
CA VAL A 4 -3.61 11.39 -3.85
C VAL A 4 -2.55 11.69 -4.91
N LEU A 5 -2.46 12.94 -5.35
CA LEU A 5 -1.39 13.46 -6.20
C LEU A 5 -0.60 14.52 -5.41
N GLY A 6 0.57 14.13 -4.88
CA GLY A 6 1.30 14.93 -3.90
C GLY A 6 0.49 15.11 -2.61
N ASP A 7 -0.01 16.33 -2.38
CA ASP A 7 -0.89 16.65 -1.25
C ASP A 7 -2.36 16.84 -1.68
N ILE A 8 -2.66 16.65 -2.97
CA ILE A 8 -4.01 16.84 -3.52
C ILE A 8 -4.76 15.53 -3.40
N GLU A 9 -5.72 15.48 -2.46
CA GLU A 9 -6.59 14.33 -2.26
C GLU A 9 -7.76 14.33 -3.24
N PHE A 10 -8.02 13.15 -3.82
CA PHE A 10 -9.22 12.84 -4.60
C PHE A 10 -10.11 11.93 -3.74
N GLU A 11 -11.26 12.42 -3.31
CA GLU A 11 -12.22 11.61 -2.56
C GLU A 11 -13.03 10.69 -3.47
N LEU A 12 -13.61 9.61 -2.92
CA LEU A 12 -14.46 8.66 -3.67
C LEU A 12 -15.63 9.35 -4.39
N ARG A 13 -16.06 10.47 -3.80
CA ARG A 13 -17.12 11.34 -4.30
C ARG A 13 -16.70 12.18 -5.52
N ASN A 14 -15.40 12.42 -5.69
CA ASN A 14 -14.77 13.16 -6.79
C ASN A 14 -13.77 12.26 -7.56
N GLN A 15 -14.06 10.96 -7.67
CA GLN A 15 -13.27 10.05 -8.48
C GLN A 15 -13.25 10.52 -9.94
N PRO A 16 -12.14 10.31 -10.68
CA PRO A 16 -12.13 10.63 -12.08
C PRO A 16 -13.18 9.81 -12.83
N SER A 17 -13.95 10.48 -13.68
CA SER A 17 -14.87 9.87 -14.63
C SER A 17 -14.12 9.07 -15.70
N ARG A 18 -12.87 9.43 -15.98
CA ARG A 18 -11.99 8.74 -16.94
C ARG A 18 -10.54 8.81 -16.50
N GLN A 19 -9.83 7.70 -16.64
CA GLN A 19 -8.37 7.63 -16.54
C GLN A 19 -7.83 6.97 -17.81
N ASP A 20 -6.83 7.59 -18.43
CA ASP A 20 -6.15 7.12 -19.63
C ASP A 20 -4.65 7.04 -19.34
N ASP A 21 -4.09 5.84 -19.47
CA ASP A 21 -2.68 5.55 -19.22
C ASP A 21 -2.01 5.24 -20.56
N ARG A 22 -0.98 6.00 -20.92
CA ARG A 22 -0.25 5.85 -22.18
C ARG A 22 1.22 5.56 -21.91
N ILE A 23 1.63 4.35 -22.25
CA ILE A 23 3.01 3.85 -22.14
C ILE A 23 3.62 3.90 -23.53
N THR A 24 4.85 4.43 -23.63
CA THR A 24 5.54 4.61 -24.91
C THR A 24 6.91 3.95 -24.89
N ALA A 25 7.38 3.51 -26.05
CA ALA A 25 8.73 2.96 -26.22
C ALA A 25 9.35 3.56 -27.48
N ASP A 26 10.61 3.96 -27.36
CA ASP A 26 11.35 4.65 -28.42
C ASP A 26 12.18 3.65 -29.23
N TYR A 27 12.05 3.76 -30.56
CA TYR A 27 12.77 2.94 -31.52
C TYR A 27 13.54 3.81 -32.51
N ALA A 28 14.85 3.58 -32.63
CA ALA A 28 15.68 4.12 -33.69
C ALA A 28 15.48 3.30 -34.96
N GLN A 29 15.33 3.95 -36.12
CA GLN A 29 15.21 3.27 -37.40
C GLN A 29 16.50 3.44 -38.22
N HIS A 30 17.12 2.33 -38.59
CA HIS A 30 18.32 2.28 -39.41
C HIS A 30 17.94 1.86 -40.84
N ALA A 31 18.09 2.78 -41.80
CA ALA A 31 17.82 2.52 -43.20
C ALA A 31 18.81 1.50 -43.79
N LEU A 32 18.33 0.60 -44.65
CA LEU A 32 19.13 -0.38 -45.36
C LEU A 32 19.10 -0.11 -46.86
N ILE A 33 20.22 -0.33 -47.54
CA ILE A 33 20.28 -0.23 -49.01
C ILE A 33 19.39 -1.34 -49.59
N GLN A 34 18.37 -0.94 -50.36
CA GLN A 34 17.38 -1.84 -50.99
C GLN A 34 16.64 -2.78 -50.03
N GLY A 35 16.54 -2.43 -48.74
CA GLY A 35 15.82 -3.21 -47.73
C GLY A 35 14.86 -2.35 -46.92
N LYS A 36 13.95 -2.99 -46.18
CA LYS A 36 13.13 -2.29 -45.19
C LYS A 36 14.03 -1.80 -44.04
N PRO A 37 13.80 -0.59 -43.49
CA PRO A 37 14.54 -0.12 -42.32
C PRO A 37 14.44 -1.11 -41.15
N ARG A 38 15.54 -1.28 -40.39
CA ARG A 38 15.55 -2.06 -39.16
C ARG A 38 15.29 -1.14 -37.98
N SER A 39 14.36 -1.53 -37.11
CA SER A 39 14.09 -0.82 -35.86
C SER A 39 14.90 -1.43 -34.72
N GLU A 40 15.56 -0.58 -33.94
CA GLU A 40 16.30 -0.92 -32.74
C GLU A 40 15.70 -0.19 -31.55
N TRP A 41 15.49 -0.89 -30.44
CA TRP A 41 14.92 -0.30 -29.23
C TRP A 41 15.98 0.57 -28.54
N VAL A 42 15.59 1.82 -28.23
CA VAL A 42 16.47 2.82 -27.62
C VAL A 42 16.19 2.98 -26.13
N GLY A 43 14.94 2.76 -25.73
CA GLY A 43 14.49 2.92 -24.36
C GLY A 43 12.98 3.02 -24.28
N ASP A 44 12.47 3.06 -23.07
CA ASP A 44 11.07 3.40 -22.82
C ASP A 44 10.92 4.92 -22.82
N GLY A 45 9.82 5.40 -23.40
CA GLY A 45 9.42 6.80 -23.30
C GLY A 45 8.80 7.09 -21.93
N LEU A 46 8.56 8.37 -21.63
CA LEU A 46 7.91 8.74 -20.37
C LEU A 46 6.44 8.34 -20.40
N ASP A 47 5.96 7.74 -19.30
CA ASP A 47 4.54 7.42 -19.19
C ASP A 47 3.70 8.70 -19.10
N GLU A 48 2.59 8.73 -19.84
CA GLU A 48 1.62 9.80 -19.80
C GLU A 48 0.34 9.32 -19.12
N LEU A 49 -0.22 10.16 -18.26
CA LEU A 49 -1.44 9.87 -17.51
C LEU A 49 -2.42 11.03 -17.66
N THR A 50 -3.63 10.73 -18.14
CA THR A 50 -4.71 11.74 -18.23
C THR A 50 -5.85 11.36 -17.30
N LEU A 51 -6.24 12.29 -16.44
CA LEU A 51 -7.34 12.13 -15.49
C LEU A 51 -8.44 13.14 -15.81
N GLU A 52 -9.67 12.66 -15.97
CA GLU A 52 -10.85 13.52 -16.09
C GLU A 52 -11.66 13.47 -14.80
N LEU A 53 -11.80 14.61 -14.13
CA LEU A 53 -12.47 14.75 -12.84
C LEU A 53 -13.80 15.48 -13.02
N THR A 54 -14.86 15.00 -12.38
CA THR A 54 -16.13 15.72 -12.31
C THR A 54 -16.30 16.33 -10.92
N LEU A 55 -16.39 17.66 -10.85
CA LEU A 55 -16.54 18.42 -9.62
C LEU A 55 -17.96 18.98 -9.50
N HIS A 56 -18.51 18.95 -8.29
CA HIS A 56 -19.84 19.49 -8.01
C HIS A 56 -19.91 20.09 -6.60
N ALA A 57 -20.60 21.23 -6.44
CA ALA A 57 -20.69 21.99 -5.19
C ALA A 57 -21.28 21.20 -4.00
N LEU A 58 -22.15 20.22 -4.27
CA LEU A 58 -22.69 19.31 -3.24
C LEU A 58 -21.65 18.36 -2.64
N LEU A 59 -20.48 18.22 -3.28
CA LEU A 59 -19.43 17.26 -2.94
C LEU A 59 -18.17 17.94 -2.40
N GLY A 60 -18.16 19.28 -2.34
CA GLY A 60 -17.03 20.12 -1.95
C GLY A 60 -17.00 21.42 -2.74
N ASP A 61 -16.06 22.32 -2.44
CA ASP A 61 -15.86 23.56 -3.21
C ASP A 61 -15.09 23.27 -4.52
N PRO A 62 -15.74 23.31 -5.69
CA PRO A 62 -15.10 23.00 -6.96
C PRO A 62 -14.03 24.03 -7.32
N GLU A 63 -14.21 25.31 -6.98
CA GLU A 63 -13.25 26.35 -7.31
C GLU A 63 -11.98 26.23 -6.48
N ALA A 64 -12.10 25.88 -5.20
CA ALA A 64 -10.94 25.61 -4.36
C ALA A 64 -10.09 24.46 -4.91
N GLN A 65 -10.72 23.37 -5.35
CA GLN A 65 -10.00 22.23 -5.90
C GLN A 65 -9.31 22.58 -7.22
N ILE A 66 -9.99 23.31 -8.12
CA ILE A 66 -9.38 23.82 -9.37
C ILE A 66 -8.19 24.74 -9.07
N ARG A 67 -8.31 25.64 -8.08
CA ARG A 67 -7.20 26.52 -7.67
C ARG A 67 -6.00 25.73 -7.16
N ARG A 68 -6.21 24.65 -6.39
CA ARG A 68 -5.13 23.77 -5.91
C ARG A 68 -4.40 23.11 -7.07
N LEU A 69 -5.12 22.53 -8.02
CA LEU A 69 -4.52 21.92 -9.22
C LEU A 69 -3.72 22.93 -10.04
N LYS A 70 -4.26 24.13 -10.27
CA LYS A 70 -3.55 25.20 -10.98
C LYS A 70 -2.31 25.69 -10.24
N THR A 71 -2.35 25.69 -8.90
CA THR A 71 -1.20 26.06 -8.07
C THR A 71 -0.10 25.01 -8.17
N ALA A 72 -0.47 23.72 -8.10
CA ALA A 72 0.46 22.61 -8.27
C ALA A 72 1.11 22.60 -9.68
N LEU A 73 0.33 22.90 -10.72
CA LEU A 73 0.83 23.03 -12.09
C LEU A 73 1.94 24.10 -12.16
N ARG A 74 1.71 25.26 -11.55
CA ARG A 74 2.67 26.38 -11.52
C ARG A 74 3.88 26.14 -10.61
N ALA A 75 3.80 25.18 -9.71
CA ALA A 75 4.92 24.82 -8.84
C ALA A 75 6.00 24.04 -9.62
N HIS A 76 5.63 23.39 -10.73
CA HIS A 76 6.52 22.53 -11.53
C HIS A 76 7.23 21.45 -10.70
N GLU A 77 6.62 21.05 -9.61
CA GLU A 77 7.19 20.05 -8.71
C GLU A 77 6.73 18.66 -9.11
N PRO A 78 7.60 17.64 -8.99
CA PRO A 78 7.21 16.26 -9.19
C PRO A 78 6.30 15.80 -8.05
N LEU A 79 5.15 15.22 -8.39
CA LEU A 79 4.10 14.83 -7.47
C LEU A 79 3.92 13.30 -7.51
N PRO A 80 4.05 12.61 -6.37
CA PRO A 80 3.76 11.18 -6.30
C PRO A 80 2.26 10.94 -6.46
N TYR A 81 1.89 9.99 -7.31
CA TYR A 81 0.52 9.57 -7.50
C TYR A 81 0.26 8.24 -6.78
N VAL A 82 -0.65 8.25 -5.82
CA VAL A 82 -0.97 7.11 -4.96
C VAL A 82 -2.47 6.90 -4.95
N LEU A 83 -2.95 5.71 -5.27
CA LEU A 83 -4.37 5.41 -5.17
C LEU A 83 -4.79 5.23 -3.70
N GLY A 84 -6.09 5.37 -3.44
CA GLY A 84 -6.70 5.19 -2.13
C GLY A 84 -6.63 3.75 -1.61
N SER A 85 -6.38 2.78 -2.51
CA SER A 85 -6.00 1.41 -2.18
C SER A 85 -4.60 1.30 -1.55
N GLY A 86 -3.79 2.34 -1.65
CA GLY A 86 -2.37 2.34 -1.31
C GLY A 86 -1.45 2.01 -2.49
N ASP A 87 -2.00 1.78 -3.69
CA ASP A 87 -1.19 1.49 -4.87
C ASP A 87 -0.39 2.73 -5.29
N TYR A 88 0.93 2.63 -5.20
CA TYR A 88 1.83 3.66 -5.68
C TYR A 88 2.00 3.54 -7.21
N ARG A 89 1.66 4.60 -7.94
CA ARG A 89 1.67 4.63 -9.42
C ARG A 89 2.89 5.31 -10.02
N GLY A 90 3.70 5.98 -9.21
CA GLY A 90 4.90 6.67 -9.68
C GLY A 90 4.90 8.15 -9.31
N VAL A 91 5.89 8.87 -9.83
CA VAL A 91 6.01 10.32 -9.66
C VAL A 91 5.76 10.98 -11.01
N TYR A 92 4.89 11.98 -11.02
CA TYR A 92 4.48 12.66 -12.24
C TYR A 92 4.65 14.16 -12.11
N LEU A 93 4.96 14.82 -13.22
CA LEU A 93 4.83 16.25 -13.39
C LEU A 93 3.44 16.55 -13.94
N LEU A 94 2.78 17.54 -13.33
CA LEU A 94 1.55 18.08 -13.85
C LEU A 94 1.89 18.98 -15.05
N THR A 95 1.43 18.60 -16.25
CA THR A 95 1.75 19.31 -17.50
C THR A 95 0.59 20.19 -17.97
N GLU A 96 -0.66 19.79 -17.69
CA GLU A 96 -1.84 20.53 -18.09
C GLU A 96 -2.99 20.38 -17.09
N VAL A 97 -3.77 21.46 -16.92
CA VAL A 97 -5.05 21.45 -16.21
C VAL A 97 -6.09 22.20 -17.05
N GLY A 98 -6.95 21.45 -17.75
CA GLY A 98 -8.11 21.94 -18.47
C GLY A 98 -9.34 22.04 -17.55
N THR A 99 -10.15 23.08 -17.68
CA THR A 99 -11.38 23.24 -16.90
C THR A 99 -12.54 23.61 -17.81
N THR A 100 -13.59 22.80 -17.79
CA THR A 100 -14.83 23.02 -18.53
C THR A 100 -15.97 23.23 -17.53
N THR A 101 -16.40 24.49 -17.39
CA THR A 101 -17.56 24.84 -16.56
C THR A 101 -18.84 24.26 -17.15
N ARG A 102 -19.61 23.52 -16.34
CA ARG A 102 -20.90 22.96 -16.77
C ARG A 102 -22.09 23.76 -16.26
N ARG A 103 -22.03 24.21 -15.00
CA ARG A 103 -23.12 25.00 -14.40
C ARG A 103 -22.59 26.01 -13.40
N THR A 104 -23.19 27.20 -13.39
CA THR A 104 -22.98 28.25 -12.39
C THR A 104 -24.30 28.63 -11.75
N ASP A 105 -24.24 29.27 -10.58
CA ASP A 105 -25.42 29.91 -9.99
C ASP A 105 -25.70 31.28 -10.63
N ALA A 106 -26.76 31.94 -10.18
CA ALA A 106 -27.16 33.26 -10.67
C ALA A 106 -26.13 34.36 -10.36
N GLN A 107 -25.22 34.13 -9.41
CA GLN A 107 -24.15 35.03 -9.01
C GLN A 107 -22.81 34.67 -9.70
N GLY A 108 -22.80 33.67 -10.59
CA GLY A 108 -21.62 33.23 -11.32
C GLY A 108 -20.69 32.29 -10.56
N ARG A 109 -21.06 31.83 -9.36
CA ARG A 109 -20.27 30.84 -8.61
C ARG A 109 -20.38 29.48 -9.27
N LEU A 110 -19.27 28.75 -9.30
CA LEU A 110 -19.23 27.45 -9.94
C LEU A 110 -20.05 26.40 -9.16
N ILE A 111 -21.06 25.83 -9.82
CA ILE A 111 -21.82 24.70 -9.27
C ILE A 111 -21.21 23.38 -9.72
N SER A 112 -20.82 23.26 -10.99
CA SER A 112 -20.19 22.04 -11.50
C SER A 112 -19.24 22.30 -12.67
N ALA A 113 -18.17 21.50 -12.73
CA ALA A 113 -17.18 21.54 -13.80
C ALA A 113 -16.62 20.14 -14.06
N THR A 114 -16.17 19.92 -15.29
CA THR A 114 -15.28 18.81 -15.64
C THR A 114 -13.86 19.36 -15.76
N VAL A 115 -12.89 18.73 -15.09
CA VAL A 115 -11.49 19.13 -15.07
C VAL A 115 -10.66 18.01 -15.70
N SER A 116 -9.91 18.32 -16.75
CA SER A 116 -8.94 17.39 -17.35
C SER A 116 -7.55 17.70 -16.81
N VAL A 117 -6.82 16.68 -16.40
CA VAL A 117 -5.48 16.79 -15.82
C VAL A 117 -4.54 15.89 -16.60
N SER A 118 -3.51 16.47 -17.20
CA SER A 118 -2.47 15.73 -17.93
C SER A 118 -1.19 15.68 -17.09
N LEU A 119 -0.64 14.48 -16.97
CA LEU A 119 0.50 14.14 -16.14
C LEU A 119 1.55 13.43 -17.01
N MET A 120 2.82 13.71 -16.77
CA MET A 120 3.96 13.07 -17.45
C MET A 120 4.93 12.50 -16.42
N GLU A 121 5.41 11.27 -16.63
CA GLU A 121 6.31 10.60 -15.70
C GLU A 121 7.56 11.43 -15.44
N TYR A 122 7.96 11.49 -14.17
CA TYR A 122 9.20 12.10 -13.74
C TYR A 122 10.27 11.03 -13.53
N SER A 123 11.23 10.94 -14.46
CA SER A 123 12.33 9.97 -14.42
C SER A 123 13.51 10.38 -13.52
N GLY A 124 13.46 11.57 -12.90
CA GLY A 124 14.51 12.09 -12.03
C GLY A 124 14.49 11.51 -10.60
N ARG A 125 15.49 11.89 -9.78
CA ARG A 125 15.54 11.48 -8.37
C ARG A 125 14.55 12.27 -7.52
N TYR A 126 13.45 11.63 -7.14
CA TYR A 126 12.50 12.16 -6.15
C TYR A 126 13.06 12.02 -4.72
N LYS A 127 13.04 13.12 -3.94
CA LYS A 127 13.66 13.18 -2.60
C LYS A 127 12.66 13.47 -1.46
N LYS A 128 11.44 13.90 -1.78
CA LYS A 128 10.42 14.19 -0.77
C LYS A 128 9.82 12.87 -0.25
N PRO A 129 9.35 12.79 1.01
CA PRO A 129 8.66 11.60 1.49
C PRO A 129 7.42 11.33 0.64
N LEU A 130 7.08 10.06 0.45
CA LEU A 130 5.83 9.69 -0.20
C LEU A 130 4.65 10.05 0.70
N PRO A 131 3.59 10.67 0.18
CA PRO A 131 2.39 10.92 0.96
C PRO A 131 1.83 9.58 1.41
N VAL A 132 1.48 9.48 2.69
CA VAL A 132 0.77 8.31 3.22
C VAL A 132 -0.72 8.60 3.04
N PRO A 133 -1.44 7.85 2.19
CA PRO A 133 -2.87 8.05 2.03
C PRO A 133 -3.57 8.05 3.39
N ARG A 134 -4.27 9.12 3.77
CA ARG A 134 -4.99 9.22 5.06
C ARG A 134 -6.05 8.11 5.27
N GLY A 135 -6.53 7.52 4.18
CA GLY A 135 -7.39 6.32 4.20
C GLY A 135 -6.70 5.05 4.71
N LEU A 136 -5.36 5.01 4.72
CA LEU A 136 -4.56 3.91 5.28
C LEU A 136 -4.21 4.14 6.75
N SER A 137 -4.36 5.36 7.28
CA SER A 137 -4.14 5.62 8.71
C SER A 137 -5.27 5.06 9.58
N ASN A 138 -6.45 4.78 9.00
CA ASN A 138 -7.66 4.43 9.74
C ASN A 138 -8.41 3.17 9.25
N SER A 139 -7.81 2.34 8.40
CA SER A 139 -8.47 1.11 7.92
C SER A 139 -7.70 -0.15 8.29
N LEU A 140 -8.16 -0.78 9.38
CA LEU A 140 -8.16 -2.23 9.61
C LEU A 140 -8.95 -3.02 8.53
N LEU A 141 -9.35 -2.35 7.45
CA LEU A 141 -10.10 -2.86 6.30
C LEU A 141 -9.35 -2.61 4.98
N ALA A 142 -8.03 -2.41 5.01
CA ALA A 142 -7.22 -2.46 3.80
C ALA A 142 -7.45 -3.82 3.14
N ASN A 143 -8.19 -3.81 2.03
CA ASN A 143 -8.61 -4.98 1.30
C ASN A 143 -7.41 -5.93 1.12
N PRO A 144 -7.44 -7.17 1.64
CA PRO A 144 -6.39 -8.16 1.40
C PRO A 144 -6.27 -8.54 -0.09
N GLY A 145 -7.21 -8.08 -0.93
CA GLY A 145 -7.17 -8.13 -2.38
C GLY A 145 -6.80 -6.80 -3.07
N ALA A 146 -6.09 -5.88 -2.42
CA ALA A 146 -5.42 -4.77 -3.11
C ALA A 146 -4.36 -5.35 -4.07
N ARG A 147 -4.82 -5.70 -5.26
CA ARG A 147 -4.03 -6.18 -6.38
C ARG A 147 -3.33 -4.97 -6.98
N ILE A 148 -1.99 -5.00 -6.98
CA ILE A 148 -1.18 -4.24 -7.93
C ILE A 148 -1.75 -4.56 -9.33
N GLY A 149 -2.25 -3.54 -10.01
CA GLY A 149 -3.36 -3.65 -10.97
C GLY A 149 -3.22 -4.70 -12.06
N SER A 150 -4.33 -5.32 -12.46
CA SER A 150 -4.37 -6.18 -13.64
C SER A 150 -4.93 -5.44 -14.86
N ALA A 151 -4.02 -4.92 -15.68
CA ALA A 151 -4.11 -4.94 -17.15
C ALA A 151 -2.76 -5.29 -17.80
N ALA A 152 -1.99 -6.09 -17.09
CA ALA A 152 -0.90 -6.95 -17.49
C ALA A 152 -0.71 -7.84 -16.26
N GLN A 153 -0.20 -9.06 -16.37
CA GLN A 153 0.26 -9.73 -15.16
C GLN A 153 1.40 -8.89 -14.59
N VAL A 154 1.10 -8.04 -13.59
CA VAL A 154 2.16 -7.35 -12.87
C VAL A 154 2.95 -8.46 -12.21
N ILE A 155 4.16 -8.65 -12.70
CA ILE A 155 5.18 -9.41 -12.02
C ILE A 155 5.43 -8.64 -10.73
N VAL A 156 4.63 -8.93 -9.68
CA VAL A 156 4.93 -8.48 -8.33
C VAL A 156 6.26 -9.13 -8.03
N THR A 157 7.31 -8.32 -7.94
CA THR A 157 8.62 -8.85 -7.65
C THR A 157 8.54 -9.60 -6.31
N PRO A 158 9.20 -10.76 -6.16
CA PRO A 158 9.27 -11.47 -4.88
C PRO A 158 9.60 -10.55 -3.71
N THR A 159 10.42 -9.53 -3.96
CA THR A 159 10.80 -8.49 -3.00
C THR A 159 9.62 -7.64 -2.53
N GLN A 160 8.76 -7.19 -3.45
CA GLN A 160 7.54 -6.44 -3.11
C GLN A 160 6.54 -7.31 -2.35
N GLN A 161 6.38 -8.56 -2.77
CA GLN A 161 5.50 -9.51 -2.08
C GLN A 161 5.97 -9.79 -0.66
N ALA A 162 7.27 -10.04 -0.46
CA ALA A 162 7.87 -10.24 0.86
C ALA A 162 7.67 -9.01 1.76
N LEU A 163 7.90 -7.80 1.25
CA LEU A 163 7.70 -6.57 2.03
C LEU A 163 6.25 -6.35 2.46
N GLY A 164 5.29 -6.65 1.58
CA GLY A 164 3.86 -6.57 1.90
C GLY A 164 3.47 -7.55 3.01
N MET A 165 3.89 -8.81 2.87
CA MET A 165 3.62 -9.86 3.85
C MET A 165 4.26 -9.58 5.20
N ALA A 166 5.51 -9.11 5.23
CA ALA A 166 6.20 -8.73 6.46
C ALA A 166 5.49 -7.60 7.22
N ARG A 167 4.99 -6.57 6.51
CA ARG A 167 4.23 -5.47 7.12
C ARG A 167 2.91 -5.95 7.70
N SER A 168 2.19 -6.78 6.94
CA SER A 168 0.93 -7.37 7.39
C SER A 168 1.12 -8.21 8.65
N ALA A 169 2.10 -9.12 8.64
CA ALA A 169 2.47 -9.93 9.79
C ALA A 169 2.86 -9.06 11.00
N GLY A 170 3.71 -8.05 10.83
CA GLY A 170 4.15 -7.19 11.92
C GLY A 170 3.02 -6.38 12.57
N ASN A 171 2.04 -5.93 11.80
CA ASN A 171 0.87 -5.24 12.33
C ASN A 171 -0.03 -6.20 13.12
N LEU A 172 -0.30 -7.40 12.60
CA LEU A 172 -1.14 -8.38 13.28
C LEU A 172 -0.48 -8.93 14.55
N LEU A 173 0.83 -9.17 14.53
CA LEU A 173 1.59 -9.56 15.72
C LEU A 173 1.53 -8.47 16.79
N ARG A 174 1.68 -7.19 16.42
CA ARG A 174 1.55 -6.07 17.37
C ARG A 174 0.16 -6.01 17.99
N THR A 175 -0.89 -6.07 17.16
CA THR A 175 -2.27 -6.10 17.65
C THR A 175 -2.53 -7.30 18.57
N GLY A 176 -1.97 -8.47 18.23
CA GLY A 176 -2.05 -9.67 19.05
C GLY A 176 -1.38 -9.50 20.40
N VAL A 177 -0.12 -9.03 20.44
CA VAL A 177 0.62 -8.76 21.67
C VAL A 177 -0.12 -7.75 22.55
N GLU A 178 -0.65 -6.67 21.97
CA GLU A 178 -1.46 -5.69 22.69
C GLU A 178 -2.72 -6.32 23.31
N ALA A 179 -3.44 -7.16 22.56
CA ALA A 179 -4.61 -7.87 23.05
C ALA A 179 -4.27 -8.84 24.19
N TYR A 180 -3.16 -9.58 24.09
CA TYR A 180 -2.68 -10.45 25.17
C TYR A 180 -2.16 -9.67 26.38
N SER A 181 -1.56 -8.51 26.19
CA SER A 181 -1.14 -7.64 27.29
C SER A 181 -2.33 -7.09 28.08
N LEU A 182 -3.42 -6.75 27.39
CA LEU A 182 -4.69 -6.37 28.00
C LEU A 182 -5.30 -7.55 28.76
N ALA A 183 -5.29 -8.74 28.16
CA ALA A 183 -5.75 -9.97 28.82
C ALA A 183 -4.93 -10.28 30.08
N LYS A 184 -3.60 -10.18 30.04
CA LYS A 184 -2.72 -10.30 31.22
C LYS A 184 -3.09 -9.28 32.31
N ALA A 185 -3.35 -8.03 31.94
CA ALA A 185 -3.75 -6.98 32.89
C ALA A 185 -5.10 -7.28 33.59
N LEU A 186 -5.96 -8.10 32.98
CA LEU A 186 -7.23 -8.55 33.55
C LEU A 186 -7.07 -9.78 34.48
N GLY A 187 -5.84 -10.21 34.77
CA GLY A 187 -5.41 -11.52 35.32
C GLY A 187 -6.09 -12.09 36.57
N ASN A 188 -7.06 -11.40 37.17
CA ASN A 188 -7.87 -11.90 38.30
C ASN A 188 -9.30 -12.30 37.90
N ASN A 189 -9.69 -12.25 36.61
CA ASN A 189 -11.04 -12.56 36.16
C ASN A 189 -11.08 -13.66 35.07
N PRO A 190 -10.99 -14.95 35.42
CA PRO A 190 -10.95 -16.06 34.46
C PRO A 190 -12.22 -16.15 33.60
N SER A 191 -13.38 -15.72 34.10
CA SER A 191 -14.63 -15.65 33.34
C SER A 191 -14.58 -14.63 32.20
N LEU A 192 -13.98 -13.46 32.43
CA LEU A 192 -13.80 -12.43 31.40
C LEU A 192 -12.79 -12.87 30.34
N LEU A 193 -11.68 -13.51 30.78
CA LEU A 193 -10.71 -14.10 29.87
C LEU A 193 -11.33 -15.17 28.97
N MET A 194 -12.21 -16.00 29.53
CA MET A 194 -12.93 -17.00 28.73
C MET A 194 -13.79 -16.34 27.65
N GLY A 195 -14.51 -15.26 28.00
CA GLY A 195 -15.31 -14.50 27.03
C GLY A 195 -14.48 -13.92 25.88
N GLN A 196 -13.20 -13.65 26.11
CA GLN A 196 -12.26 -13.10 25.12
C GLN A 196 -11.40 -14.17 24.43
N ALA A 197 -11.41 -15.42 24.90
CA ALA A 197 -10.53 -16.47 24.43
C ALA A 197 -10.70 -16.76 22.92
N SER A 198 -11.94 -16.76 22.42
CA SER A 198 -12.24 -16.95 21.00
C SER A 198 -11.71 -15.80 20.13
N GLN A 199 -11.79 -14.56 20.63
CA GLN A 199 -11.28 -13.38 19.95
C GLN A 199 -9.75 -13.39 19.91
N LEU A 200 -9.09 -13.73 21.02
CA LEU A 200 -7.63 -13.87 21.11
C LEU A 200 -7.13 -14.99 20.18
N LEU A 201 -7.80 -16.15 20.15
CA LEU A 201 -7.51 -17.24 19.21
C LEU A 201 -7.62 -16.79 17.74
N SER A 202 -8.67 -16.06 17.40
CA SER A 202 -8.87 -15.54 16.05
C SER A 202 -7.76 -14.56 15.66
N LEU A 203 -7.43 -13.60 16.54
CA LEU A 203 -6.37 -12.62 16.30
C LEU A 203 -4.99 -13.28 16.15
N THR A 204 -4.70 -14.28 17.00
CA THR A 204 -3.47 -15.07 16.93
C THR A 204 -3.37 -15.77 15.58
N GLY A 205 -4.45 -16.40 15.12
CA GLY A 205 -4.47 -17.12 13.83
C GLY A 205 -4.34 -16.25 12.60
N GLN A 206 -4.83 -15.01 12.64
CA GLN A 206 -4.74 -14.09 11.51
C GLN A 206 -3.29 -13.76 11.14
N ALA A 207 -2.34 -13.82 12.09
CA ALA A 207 -0.93 -13.55 11.84
C ALA A 207 -0.22 -14.69 11.06
N LEU A 208 -0.75 -15.91 11.05
CA LEU A 208 -0.10 -17.07 10.40
C LEU A 208 -0.02 -16.92 8.89
N THR A 209 -1.12 -16.53 8.25
CA THR A 209 -1.20 -16.40 6.78
C THR A 209 -0.13 -15.46 6.20
N PRO A 210 0.05 -14.22 6.69
CA PRO A 210 1.11 -13.35 6.19
C PRO A 210 2.52 -13.79 6.59
N LEU A 211 2.71 -14.52 7.68
CA LEU A 211 4.02 -15.09 8.03
C LEU A 211 4.43 -16.20 7.06
N LEU A 212 3.51 -17.10 6.71
CA LEU A 212 3.74 -18.12 5.68
C LEU A 212 3.93 -17.48 4.30
N GLY A 213 3.12 -16.48 3.96
CA GLY A 213 3.29 -15.73 2.70
C GLY A 213 4.62 -14.99 2.61
N LEU A 214 5.14 -14.48 3.74
CA LEU A 214 6.49 -13.91 3.82
C LEU A 214 7.55 -14.98 3.58
N GLN A 215 7.40 -16.16 4.17
CA GLN A 215 8.32 -17.28 4.00
C GLN A 215 8.42 -17.68 2.52
N ASP A 216 7.27 -17.86 1.85
CA ASP A 216 7.21 -18.23 0.44
C ASP A 216 7.84 -17.15 -0.45
N ALA A 217 7.47 -15.89 -0.24
CA ALA A 217 8.00 -14.78 -1.02
C ALA A 217 9.50 -14.55 -0.80
N ALA A 218 9.99 -14.73 0.43
CA ALA A 218 11.40 -14.65 0.75
C ALA A 218 12.20 -15.81 0.12
N GLY A 219 11.62 -17.00 0.00
CA GLY A 219 12.26 -18.15 -0.64
C GLY A 219 12.53 -17.95 -2.14
N LEU A 220 11.84 -17.00 -2.76
CA LEU A 220 12.02 -16.63 -4.17
C LEU A 220 13.12 -15.56 -4.37
N LEU A 221 13.68 -15.00 -3.29
CA LEU A 221 14.78 -14.03 -3.35
C LEU A 221 16.14 -14.75 -3.40
N SER A 222 17.08 -14.22 -4.19
CA SER A 222 18.46 -14.75 -4.25
C SER A 222 19.15 -14.75 -2.88
N ASP A 223 18.87 -13.74 -2.05
CA ASP A 223 19.44 -13.55 -0.70
C ASP A 223 18.34 -13.52 0.38
N GLY A 224 17.32 -14.37 0.28
CA GLY A 224 16.17 -14.37 1.19
C GLY A 224 16.22 -15.37 2.34
N ALA A 225 17.25 -16.19 2.45
CA ALA A 225 17.31 -17.30 3.41
C ALA A 225 17.18 -16.85 4.87
N ASP A 226 17.72 -15.69 5.22
CA ASP A 226 17.58 -15.07 6.54
C ASP A 226 16.11 -14.72 6.84
N LEU A 227 15.41 -14.13 5.88
CA LEU A 227 14.00 -13.77 6.01
C LEU A 227 13.08 -15.00 6.05
N VAL A 228 13.40 -16.06 5.31
CA VAL A 228 12.69 -17.35 5.39
C VAL A 228 12.77 -17.90 6.81
N GLN A 229 13.96 -17.88 7.43
CA GLN A 229 14.14 -18.35 8.81
C GLN A 229 13.41 -17.48 9.83
N VAL A 230 13.47 -16.15 9.68
CA VAL A 230 12.73 -15.22 10.55
C VAL A 230 11.22 -15.46 10.46
N ALA A 231 10.69 -15.59 9.24
CA ALA A 231 9.27 -15.82 9.02
C ALA A 231 8.81 -17.16 9.59
N ALA A 232 9.58 -18.24 9.36
CA ALA A 232 9.30 -19.57 9.87
C ALA A 232 9.32 -19.60 11.41
N ARG A 233 10.31 -18.96 12.04
CA ARG A 233 10.41 -18.88 13.50
C ARG A 233 9.25 -18.08 14.09
N ALA A 234 8.93 -16.92 13.53
CA ALA A 234 7.76 -16.16 13.98
C ALA A 234 6.45 -16.95 13.79
N ALA A 235 6.32 -17.72 12.71
CA ALA A 235 5.14 -18.57 12.48
C ALA A 235 5.03 -19.70 13.52
N SER A 236 6.15 -20.35 13.89
CA SER A 236 6.13 -21.40 14.92
C SER A 236 5.72 -20.85 16.29
N GLU A 237 6.21 -19.66 16.65
CA GLU A 237 5.80 -18.99 17.89
C GLU A 237 4.29 -18.72 17.92
N VAL A 238 3.71 -18.23 16.83
CA VAL A 238 2.26 -18.01 16.72
C VAL A 238 1.48 -19.33 16.80
N GLN A 239 2.00 -20.42 16.22
CA GLN A 239 1.39 -21.74 16.35
C GLN A 239 1.43 -22.27 17.79
N TYR A 240 2.54 -22.06 18.51
CA TYR A 240 2.61 -22.40 19.93
C TYR A 240 1.58 -21.62 20.74
N ALA A 241 1.44 -20.31 20.50
CA ALA A 241 0.40 -19.49 21.13
C ALA A 241 -1.02 -20.00 20.84
N GLN A 242 -1.32 -20.40 19.60
CA GLN A 242 -2.60 -20.99 19.22
C GLN A 242 -2.89 -22.31 19.93
N SER A 243 -1.88 -23.18 19.99
CA SER A 243 -1.99 -24.51 20.59
C SER A 243 -2.23 -24.43 22.10
N ALA A 244 -1.59 -23.46 22.77
CA ALA A 244 -1.76 -23.24 24.20
C ALA A 244 -3.20 -22.83 24.55
N MET A 245 -3.85 -22.09 23.66
CA MET A 245 -5.20 -21.55 23.85
C MET A 245 -6.32 -22.51 23.42
N SER A 246 -6.00 -23.68 22.85
CA SER A 246 -6.96 -24.63 22.26
C SER A 246 -6.94 -26.01 22.94
N PRO A 247 -8.01 -26.46 23.62
CA PRO A 247 -9.22 -25.73 23.97
C PRO A 247 -9.01 -24.78 25.18
N PRO A 248 -9.72 -23.66 25.24
CA PRO A 248 -9.67 -22.78 26.40
C PRO A 248 -10.43 -23.41 27.57
N SER A 249 -9.84 -23.38 28.77
CA SER A 249 -10.48 -23.92 29.97
C SER A 249 -10.46 -22.90 31.10
N LEU A 250 -11.54 -22.80 31.88
CA LEU A 250 -11.63 -21.84 33.00
C LEU A 250 -10.54 -22.03 34.06
N GLU A 251 -10.08 -23.27 34.25
CA GLU A 251 -9.06 -23.63 35.23
C GLU A 251 -7.64 -23.23 34.76
N SER A 252 -7.38 -23.29 33.45
CA SER A 252 -6.06 -23.00 32.87
C SER A 252 -5.99 -21.69 32.07
N ILE A 253 -7.09 -20.95 31.90
CA ILE A 253 -7.13 -19.82 30.95
C ILE A 253 -6.10 -18.75 31.27
N VAL A 254 -5.83 -18.50 32.56
CA VAL A 254 -4.83 -17.52 33.00
C VAL A 254 -3.43 -17.95 32.55
N SER A 255 -3.05 -19.21 32.79
CA SER A 255 -1.73 -19.73 32.38
C SER A 255 -1.62 -19.94 30.86
N GLN A 256 -2.72 -20.30 30.19
CA GLN A 256 -2.79 -20.40 28.72
C GLN A 256 -2.56 -19.03 28.07
N VAL A 257 -3.22 -17.98 28.59
CA VAL A 257 -3.04 -16.59 28.11
C VAL A 257 -1.63 -16.10 28.38
N GLU A 258 -1.06 -16.37 29.56
CA GLU A 258 0.29 -15.95 29.89
C GLU A 258 1.35 -16.61 29.00
N TYR A 259 1.21 -17.93 28.78
CA TYR A 259 2.07 -18.71 27.90
C TYR A 259 1.94 -18.25 26.44
N ALA A 260 0.72 -18.11 25.94
CA ALA A 260 0.46 -17.65 24.57
C ALA A 260 0.99 -16.22 24.33
N ALA A 261 0.86 -15.34 25.31
CA ALA A 261 1.40 -13.99 25.25
C ALA A 261 2.93 -13.96 25.12
N GLY A 262 3.65 -14.80 25.87
CA GLY A 262 5.11 -14.90 25.77
C GLY A 262 5.57 -15.32 24.37
N HIS A 263 4.88 -16.28 23.76
CA HIS A 263 5.14 -16.69 22.39
C HIS A 263 4.80 -15.58 21.37
N MET A 264 3.71 -14.85 21.56
CA MET A 264 3.37 -13.71 20.70
C MET A 264 4.40 -12.57 20.79
N GLU A 265 4.93 -12.30 21.98
CA GLU A 265 6.01 -11.34 22.21
C GLU A 265 7.31 -11.77 21.50
N GLU A 266 7.68 -13.06 21.60
CA GLU A 266 8.85 -13.62 20.90
C GLU A 266 8.68 -13.60 19.37
N ALA A 267 7.47 -13.90 18.87
CA ALA A 267 7.15 -13.80 17.44
C ALA A 267 7.33 -12.37 16.92
N GLN A 268 6.82 -11.38 17.68
CA GLN A 268 6.95 -9.96 17.36
C GLN A 268 8.41 -9.51 17.39
N SER A 269 9.16 -9.90 18.43
CA SER A 269 10.58 -9.60 18.58
C SER A 269 11.41 -10.17 17.42
N THR A 270 11.16 -11.43 17.08
CA THR A 270 11.82 -12.13 15.96
C THR A 270 11.61 -11.38 14.64
N LEU A 271 10.37 -10.99 14.33
CA LEU A 271 10.08 -10.25 13.11
C LEU A 271 10.62 -8.81 13.14
N ALA A 272 10.59 -8.14 14.29
CA ALA A 272 11.15 -6.80 14.48
C ALA A 272 12.68 -6.79 14.30
N GLY A 273 13.37 -7.88 14.65
CA GLY A 273 14.80 -8.07 14.39
C GLY A 273 15.17 -8.00 12.91
N ALA A 274 14.26 -8.35 12.00
CA ALA A 274 14.46 -8.25 10.55
C ALA A 274 14.17 -6.85 9.96
N SER A 275 13.74 -5.88 10.77
CA SER A 275 13.34 -4.54 10.32
C SER A 275 14.39 -3.83 9.46
N THR A 276 15.66 -3.91 9.83
CA THR A 276 16.76 -3.28 9.08
C THR A 276 16.96 -3.94 7.71
N ARG A 277 16.81 -5.27 7.62
CA ARG A 277 16.90 -6.02 6.35
C ARG A 277 15.74 -5.67 5.43
N LEU A 278 14.52 -5.65 5.97
CA LEU A 278 13.31 -5.26 5.25
C LEU A 278 13.39 -3.80 4.77
N ALA A 279 13.95 -2.90 5.57
CA ALA A 279 14.18 -1.51 5.16
C ALA A 279 15.16 -1.40 3.97
N LYS A 280 16.22 -2.22 3.95
CA LYS A 280 17.15 -2.30 2.81
C LYS A 280 16.49 -2.84 1.54
N LEU A 281 15.65 -3.87 1.66
CA LEU A 281 14.88 -4.41 0.53
C LEU A 281 13.87 -3.37 0.01
N ALA A 282 13.19 -2.66 0.91
CA ALA A 282 12.30 -1.56 0.53
C ALA A 282 13.06 -0.46 -0.23
N ALA A 283 14.26 -0.10 0.24
CA ALA A 283 15.12 0.85 -0.46
C ALA A 283 15.58 0.33 -1.85
N ALA A 284 15.85 -0.97 -2.00
CA ALA A 284 16.23 -1.57 -3.28
C ALA A 284 15.07 -1.55 -4.28
N VAL A 285 13.84 -1.86 -3.83
CA VAL A 285 12.63 -1.76 -4.65
C VAL A 285 12.37 -0.32 -5.08
N ILE A 286 12.50 0.64 -4.16
CA ILE A 286 12.31 2.08 -4.44
C ILE A 286 13.36 2.59 -5.44
N THR A 287 14.57 2.04 -5.42
CA THR A 287 15.68 2.46 -6.30
C THR A 287 15.76 1.66 -7.61
N ARG A 288 14.79 0.78 -7.91
CA ARG A 288 14.80 -0.18 -9.05
C ARG A 288 16.10 -1.02 -9.13
N ARG A 289 16.68 -1.34 -7.97
CA ARG A 289 17.90 -2.17 -7.85
C ARG A 289 17.62 -3.62 -7.44
N ALA A 290 16.34 -3.96 -7.28
CA ALA A 290 15.87 -5.28 -6.88
C ALA A 290 15.39 -6.08 -8.09
#